data_AF-A0A0G1WCR7-F1
#
_entry.id   AF-A0A0G1WCR7-F1
#
_cell.length_a   1.000
_cell.length_b   1.000
_cell.length_c   1.000
_cell.angle_alpha   90.00
_cell.angle_beta   90.00
_cell.angle_gamma   90.00
#
_symmetry.space_group_name_H-M   'P 1'
#
loop_
_entity.id
_entity.type
_entity.pdbx_description
1 polymer ?
#
loop_
_entity_poly.entity_id
_entity_poly.type
_entity_poly.pdbx_seq_one_letter_code
_entity_poly.pdbx_strand_id
1 'polypeptide(L)'
;MKVRIKRIDTSLPLPVYETQGSVGFDILVREDTTIASKEIALVPGNIIVEVPKDHMLVVASRSSTPRKKGLLPPHGIGIIDHDYCGPEDEIKVQVYNFTDAPVVISRGEKIAQGVL
;
A
#
# COMPACT_ATOMS: atom_id res chain seq x y z
N MET A 1 14.60 -4.48 -14.86
CA MET A 1 15.08 -5.05 -13.57
C MET A 1 14.13 -6.16 -13.14
N LYS A 2 14.62 -7.26 -12.56
CA LYS A 2 13.75 -8.32 -12.02
C LYS A 2 13.59 -8.10 -10.51
N VAL A 3 12.36 -8.07 -10.02
CA VAL A 3 12.03 -7.84 -8.60
C VAL A 3 11.28 -9.07 -8.10
N ARG A 4 11.64 -9.56 -6.91
CA ARG A 4 10.91 -10.67 -6.29
C ARG A 4 9.80 -10.11 -5.42
N ILE A 5 8.61 -10.67 -5.58
CA ILE A 5 7.41 -10.29 -4.85
C ILE A 5 6.73 -11.55 -4.33
N LYS A 6 6.39 -11.54 -3.04
CA LYS A 6 5.59 -12.57 -2.39
C LYS A 6 4.22 -11.97 -2.07
N ARG A 7 3.15 -12.71 -2.40
CA ARG A 7 1.81 -12.45 -1.90
C ARG A 7 1.61 -13.25 -0.61
N ILE A 8 1.09 -12.61 0.43
CA ILE A 8 0.73 -13.30 1.68
C ILE A 8 -0.55 -14.09 1.44
N ASP A 9 -1.57 -13.44 0.88
CA ASP A 9 -2.77 -14.08 0.39
C ASP A 9 -2.73 -14.17 -1.15
N THR A 10 -2.61 -15.40 -1.63
CA THR A 10 -2.48 -15.72 -3.06
C THR A 10 -3.81 -15.70 -3.82
N SER A 11 -4.94 -15.56 -3.13
CA SER A 11 -6.25 -15.40 -3.76
C SER A 11 -6.49 -13.96 -4.26
N LEU A 12 -5.76 -12.97 -3.75
CA LEU A 12 -5.66 -11.65 -4.38
C LEU A 12 -4.64 -11.69 -5.53
N PRO A 13 -4.87 -10.96 -6.63
CA PRO A 13 -3.94 -10.92 -7.74
C PRO A 13 -2.62 -10.25 -7.35
N LEU A 14 -1.57 -10.51 -8.14
CA LEU A 14 -0.37 -9.68 -8.08
C LEU A 14 -0.70 -8.24 -8.49
N PRO A 15 -0.07 -7.23 -7.87
CA PRO A 15 -0.14 -5.87 -8.37
C PRO A 15 0.30 -5.78 -9.82
N VAL A 16 -0.35 -4.92 -10.58
CA VAL A 16 -0.05 -4.66 -11.98
C VAL A 16 0.11 -3.17 -12.23
N TYR A 17 0.90 -2.85 -13.24
CA TYR A 17 0.89 -1.52 -13.84
C TYR A 17 -0.34 -1.44 -14.75
N GLU A 18 -1.30 -0.57 -14.39
CA GLU A 18 -2.62 -0.53 -15.04
C GLU A 18 -2.56 -0.14 -16.52
N THR A 19 -1.59 0.68 -16.91
CA THR A 19 -1.40 1.15 -18.27
C THR A 19 0.07 1.07 -18.67
N GLN A 20 0.36 1.16 -19.98
CA GLN A 20 1.74 1.22 -20.48
C GLN A 20 2.53 2.44 -19.97
N GLY A 21 1.85 3.52 -19.58
CA GLY A 21 2.48 4.74 -19.04
C GLY A 21 2.51 4.81 -17.51
N SER A 22 2.03 3.77 -16.81
CA SER A 22 2.00 3.77 -15.36
C SER A 22 3.42 3.67 -14.80
N VAL A 23 3.78 4.61 -13.92
CA VAL A 23 5.07 4.61 -13.21
C VAL A 23 5.03 3.81 -11.90
N GLY A 24 3.83 3.50 -11.41
CA GLY A 24 3.63 2.70 -10.21
C GLY A 24 2.54 1.65 -10.38
N PHE A 25 2.52 0.69 -9.44
CA PHE A 25 1.50 -0.36 -9.34
C PHE A 25 0.63 -0.14 -8.11
N ASP A 26 -0.66 -0.46 -8.19
CA ASP A 26 -1.57 -0.30 -7.05
C ASP A 26 -1.35 -1.41 -6.00
N ILE A 27 -1.29 -1.04 -4.72
CA ILE A 27 -1.22 -1.96 -3.57
C ILE A 27 -2.64 -2.32 -3.13
N LEU A 28 -2.92 -3.63 -3.05
CA LEU A 28 -4.23 -4.17 -2.72
C LEU A 28 -4.33 -4.48 -1.23
N VAL A 29 -5.46 -4.13 -0.63
CA VAL A 29 -5.73 -4.41 0.78
C VAL A 29 -5.99 -5.90 1.01
N ARG A 30 -5.28 -6.51 1.97
CA ARG A 30 -5.43 -7.94 2.28
C ARG A 30 -6.70 -8.26 3.07
N GLU A 31 -7.19 -7.37 3.93
CA GLU A 31 -8.37 -7.65 4.75
C GLU A 31 -9.19 -6.39 5.01
N ASP A 32 -10.50 -6.55 5.23
CA ASP A 32 -11.38 -5.44 5.55
C ASP A 32 -10.84 -4.67 6.76
N THR A 33 -10.60 -3.38 6.57
CA THR A 33 -9.99 -2.53 7.59
C THR A 33 -10.88 -1.32 7.82
N THR A 34 -11.26 -1.09 9.09
CA THR A 34 -11.99 0.12 9.50
C THR A 34 -11.03 1.07 10.20
N ILE A 35 -10.91 2.29 9.70
CA ILE A 35 -10.16 3.37 10.34
C ILE A 35 -11.15 4.30 11.03
N ALA A 36 -11.09 4.35 12.35
CA ALA A 36 -11.92 5.27 13.13
C ALA A 36 -11.66 6.73 12.76
N SER A 37 -12.65 7.58 13.03
CA SER A 37 -12.53 9.03 12.84
C SER A 37 -11.33 9.58 13.61
N LYS A 38 -10.50 10.41 12.95
CA LYS A 38 -9.29 11.03 13.53
C LYS A 38 -8.23 10.05 14.05
N GLU A 39 -8.24 8.81 13.60
CA GLU A 39 -7.25 7.81 14.00
C GLU A 39 -6.26 7.47 12.88
N ILE A 40 -5.10 6.95 13.30
CA ILE A 40 -4.11 6.34 12.40
C ILE A 40 -4.31 4.83 12.41
N ALA A 41 -4.25 4.20 11.25
CA ALA A 41 -4.25 2.75 11.12
C ALA A 41 -3.17 2.27 10.14
N LEU A 42 -2.78 1.01 10.29
CA LEU A 42 -1.94 0.29 9.35
C LEU A 42 -2.80 -0.70 8.55
N VAL A 43 -2.92 -0.46 7.25
CA VAL A 43 -3.72 -1.29 6.34
C VAL A 43 -2.80 -2.33 5.68
N PRO A 44 -3.07 -3.64 5.81
CA PRO A 44 -2.19 -4.68 5.24
C PRO A 44 -2.26 -4.70 3.71
N GLY A 45 -1.12 -4.53 3.04
CA GLY A 45 -1.00 -4.39 1.58
C GLY A 45 -0.78 -5.68 0.81
N ASN A 46 -0.85 -6.84 1.47
CA ASN A 46 -0.78 -8.19 0.89
C ASN A 46 0.56 -8.61 0.27
N ILE A 47 1.55 -7.74 0.19
CA ILE A 47 2.78 -8.00 -0.56
C ILE A 47 4.02 -7.77 0.30
N ILE A 48 5.03 -8.60 0.03
CA ILE A 48 6.41 -8.43 0.48
C ILE A 48 7.23 -8.28 -0.79
N VAL A 49 8.02 -7.22 -0.88
CA VAL A 49 8.82 -6.91 -2.08
C VAL A 49 10.28 -6.93 -1.68
N GLU A 50 11.06 -7.78 -2.33
CA GLU A 50 12.50 -7.69 -2.23
C GLU A 50 12.99 -6.59 -3.17
N VAL A 51 13.05 -5.38 -2.62
CA VAL A 51 13.55 -4.19 -3.30
C VAL A 51 14.99 -4.46 -3.74
N PRO A 52 15.38 -4.20 -5.00
CA PRO A 52 16.74 -4.44 -5.45
C PRO A 52 17.76 -3.60 -4.67
N LYS A 53 18.98 -4.12 -4.52
CA LYS A 53 20.07 -3.40 -3.85
C LYS A 53 20.25 -2.00 -4.47
N ASP A 54 20.54 -1.02 -3.62
CA ASP A 54 20.75 0.39 -3.99
C ASP A 54 19.50 1.09 -4.57
N HIS A 55 18.31 0.52 -4.35
CA HIS A 55 17.01 1.11 -4.69
C HIS A 55 16.14 1.23 -3.43
N MET A 56 15.05 1.98 -3.54
CA MET A 56 13.99 2.05 -2.55
C MET A 56 12.65 1.87 -3.27
N LEU A 57 11.70 1.17 -2.64
CA LEU A 57 10.31 1.21 -3.11
C LEU A 57 9.58 2.32 -2.34
N VAL A 58 9.10 3.32 -3.07
CA VAL A 58 8.26 4.39 -2.54
C VAL A 58 6.81 3.93 -2.51
N VAL A 59 6.19 3.97 -1.34
CA VAL A 59 4.75 3.75 -1.15
C VAL A 59 4.07 5.11 -1.00
N ALA A 60 3.32 5.52 -2.01
CA ALA A 60 2.65 6.80 -2.06
C ALA A 60 1.12 6.65 -2.04
N SER A 61 0.43 7.68 -1.54
CA SER A 61 -1.02 7.77 -1.67
C SER A 61 -1.42 7.79 -3.15
N ARG A 62 -2.57 7.20 -3.48
CA ARG A 62 -3.17 7.38 -4.81
C ARG A 62 -3.77 8.79 -4.85
N SER A 63 -3.71 9.46 -6.00
CA SER A 63 -4.19 10.84 -6.15
C SER A 63 -5.65 11.02 -5.69
N SER A 64 -6.47 9.99 -5.85
CA SER A 64 -7.88 10.00 -5.43
C SER A 64 -8.12 9.67 -3.95
N THR A 65 -7.16 9.09 -3.23
CA THR A 65 -7.35 8.57 -1.86
C THR A 65 -7.78 9.66 -0.87
N PRO A 66 -7.14 10.84 -0.80
CA PRO A 66 -7.60 11.89 0.12
C PRO A 66 -9.02 12.36 -0.20
N ARG A 67 -9.32 12.60 -1.48
CA ARG A 67 -10.63 13.13 -1.89
C ARG A 67 -11.77 12.10 -1.77
N LYS A 68 -11.53 10.85 -2.15
CA LYS A 68 -12.58 9.82 -2.20
C LYS A 68 -12.79 9.09 -0.88
N LYS A 69 -11.73 8.97 -0.07
CA LYS A 69 -11.76 8.18 1.17
C LYS A 69 -11.52 8.99 2.42
N GLY A 70 -11.02 10.22 2.32
CA GLY A 70 -10.70 10.99 3.51
C GLY A 70 -9.47 10.47 4.26
N LEU A 71 -8.53 9.86 3.53
CA LEU A 71 -7.33 9.24 4.08
C LEU A 71 -6.06 9.92 3.56
N LEU A 72 -5.10 10.16 4.45
CA LEU A 72 -3.78 10.72 4.15
C LEU A 72 -2.67 9.83 4.70
N PRO A 73 -1.51 9.69 4.04
CA PRO A 73 -0.33 9.08 4.64
C PRO A 73 0.25 10.05 5.69
N PRO A 74 0.26 9.70 6.99
CA PRO A 74 0.68 10.64 8.04
C PRO A 74 2.17 11.02 7.97
N HIS A 75 2.99 10.17 7.34
CA HIS A 75 4.43 10.37 7.15
C HIS A 75 4.79 10.82 5.72
N GLY A 76 3.81 11.21 4.90
CA GLY A 76 4.02 11.67 3.51
C GLY A 76 4.18 10.55 2.49
N ILE A 77 5.31 9.84 2.54
CA ILE A 77 5.60 8.67 1.68
C ILE A 77 6.27 7.56 2.48
N GLY A 78 5.88 6.31 2.24
CA GLY A 78 6.57 5.16 2.80
C GLY A 78 7.83 4.85 1.98
N ILE A 79 8.92 4.54 2.65
CA ILE A 79 10.15 4.02 2.04
C ILE A 79 10.30 2.58 2.47
N ILE A 80 10.43 1.67 1.50
CA ILE A 80 10.69 0.25 1.74
C ILE A 80 12.13 -0.03 1.29
N ASP A 81 12.96 -0.44 2.24
CA ASP A 81 14.37 -0.73 2.06
C ASP A 81 14.60 -2.15 1.50
N HIS A 82 15.82 -2.40 1.01
CA HIS A 82 16.23 -3.71 0.48
C HIS A 82 16.05 -4.87 1.46
N ASP A 83 16.29 -4.63 2.75
CA ASP A 83 16.27 -5.65 3.81
C ASP A 83 14.89 -5.83 4.48
N TYR A 84 13.89 -5.01 4.14
CA TYR A 84 12.50 -5.19 4.55
C TYR A 84 11.78 -6.21 3.66
N CYS A 85 12.24 -7.46 3.67
CA CYS A 85 11.68 -8.53 2.84
C CYS A 85 11.63 -9.89 3.55
N GLY A 86 11.67 -9.89 4.89
CA GLY A 86 11.49 -11.07 5.71
C GLY A 86 10.08 -11.68 5.61
N PRO A 87 9.85 -12.88 6.18
CA PRO A 87 8.58 -13.60 6.08
C PRO A 87 7.36 -12.81 6.57
N GLU A 88 7.56 -11.90 7.52
CA GLU A 88 6.56 -11.07 8.21
C GLU A 88 6.57 -9.60 7.77
N ASP A 89 7.47 -9.21 6.85
CA ASP A 89 7.66 -7.82 6.38
C ASP A 89 6.63 -7.43 5.33
N GLU A 90 5.36 -7.69 5.64
CA GLU A 90 4.24 -7.20 4.84
C GLU A 90 4.37 -5.68 4.70
N ILE A 91 4.28 -5.19 3.46
CA ILE A 91 4.11 -3.77 3.22
C ILE A 91 2.72 -3.39 3.73
N LYS A 92 2.69 -2.62 4.82
CA LYS A 92 1.47 -2.03 5.38
C LYS A 92 1.41 -0.55 5.03
N VAL A 93 0.23 -0.09 4.66
CA VAL A 93 -0.02 1.31 4.30
C VAL A 93 -0.55 2.03 5.52
N GLN A 94 0.24 2.95 6.07
CA GLN A 94 -0.22 3.79 7.17
C GLN A 94 -1.11 4.91 6.63
N VAL A 95 -2.29 5.07 7.22
CA VAL A 95 -3.25 6.10 6.84
C VAL A 95 -3.78 6.81 8.08
N TYR A 96 -4.05 8.09 7.95
CA TYR A 96 -4.77 8.92 8.89
C TYR A 96 -6.14 9.25 8.31
N ASN A 97 -7.20 8.97 9.05
CA ASN A 97 -8.55 9.37 8.69
C ASN A 97 -8.84 10.78 9.19
N PHE A 98 -8.85 11.75 8.27
CA PHE A 98 -9.09 13.15 8.61
C PHE A 98 -10.58 13.53 8.63
N THR A 99 -11.48 12.61 8.32
CA THR A 99 -12.93 12.85 8.35
C THR A 99 -13.50 12.76 9.76
N ASP A 100 -14.79 13.04 9.91
CA ASP A 100 -15.51 12.93 11.19
C ASP A 100 -16.29 11.60 11.32
N ALA A 101 -16.08 10.66 10.39
CA ALA A 101 -16.75 9.36 10.35
C ALA A 101 -15.73 8.22 10.15
N PRO A 102 -16.05 6.97 10.56
CA PRO A 102 -15.17 5.85 10.26
C PRO A 102 -15.10 5.60 8.75
N VAL A 103 -13.91 5.25 8.26
CA VAL A 103 -13.67 4.88 6.86
C VAL A 103 -13.44 3.38 6.78
N VAL A 104 -14.22 2.70 5.94
CA VAL A 104 -14.05 1.27 5.66
C VAL A 104 -13.29 1.11 4.34
N ILE A 105 -12.23 0.31 4.37
CA ILE A 105 -11.51 -0.15 3.19
C ILE A 105 -11.76 -1.64 3.06
N SER A 106 -12.32 -2.04 1.92
CA SER A 106 -12.61 -3.44 1.67
C SER A 106 -11.38 -4.17 1.19
N ARG A 107 -11.30 -5.46 1.51
CA ARG A 107 -10.34 -6.39 0.93
C ARG A 107 -10.36 -6.31 -0.61
N GLY A 108 -9.16 -6.32 -1.20
CA GLY A 108 -8.95 -6.18 -2.64
C GLY A 108 -9.05 -4.75 -3.16
N GLU A 109 -9.37 -3.77 -2.31
CA GLU A 109 -9.35 -2.37 -2.71
C GLU A 109 -7.90 -1.87 -2.90
N LYS A 110 -7.72 -0.94 -3.84
CA LYS A 110 -6.45 -0.29 -4.15
C LYS A 110 -6.25 0.95 -3.26
N ILE A 111 -5.38 0.85 -2.26
CA ILE A 111 -5.23 1.89 -1.22
C ILE A 111 -4.07 2.86 -1.46
N ALA A 112 -2.95 2.35 -1.97
CA ALA A 112 -1.72 3.07 -2.24
C ALA A 112 -1.12 2.62 -3.57
N GLN A 113 -0.02 3.24 -3.99
CA GLN A 113 0.76 2.81 -5.14
C GLN A 113 2.24 2.70 -4.77
N GLY A 114 2.90 1.69 -5.32
CA GLY A 114 4.34 1.47 -5.20
C GLY A 114 5.06 1.99 -6.45
N VAL A 115 6.15 2.74 -6.27
CA VAL A 115 7.07 3.19 -7.33
C VAL A 115 8.48 2.81 -6.94
N LEU A 116 9.17 2.06 -7.79
CA LEU A 116 10.52 1.54 -7.55
C LEU A 116 11.57 2.38 -8.27
#